data_AF-A0A968PPK1-F1
#
_entry.id   AF-A0A968PPK1-F1
#
_cell.length_a   1.000
_cell.length_b   1.000
_cell.length_c   1.000
_cell.angle_alpha   90.00
_cell.angle_beta   90.00
_cell.angle_gamma   90.00
#
_symmetry.space_group_name_H-M   'P 1'
#
loop_
_entity.id
_entity.type
_entity.pdbx_description
1 polymer ?
#
loop_
_entity_poly.entity_id
_entity_poly.type
_entity_poly.pdbx_seq_one_letter_code
_entity_poly.pdbx_strand_id
1 'polypeptide(L)'
;MRRVAYLLVIPVIAVGIAAGLAAANPPLALAPPIETPYDKPPELPAIESMEQLYQMRDRLQADLDQSSVFPDGNEAGIFSPPTEMLQTLQAVEIRIQVEEAAKQNWDQAIRLATQAVEAQKQSDGSLQRAEKIYSLWNDAVSSLQSVPEQSFLSENAEAKIEEYEGYLKFASYSYDTARSDYLEPIAEKTGLGSDRVHITVCRAASRECRRLNGSAPPASPASLIKVPVAIAVMEKVTSENIDLDTPIPISRGNYTEDASDVWVGSEYPLRRVLLRMIEHSSNIATNQLIDYVVATGSTRF
;
A
#
# COMPACT_ATOMS: atom_id res chain seq x y z
N MET A 1 11.28 -16.11 72.42
CA MET A 1 10.22 -16.27 71.39
C MET A 1 9.61 -14.88 71.14
N ARG A 2 10.27 -13.97 70.40
CA ARG A 2 10.10 -13.68 68.95
C ARG A 2 8.68 -13.90 68.41
N ARG A 3 8.03 -12.81 68.01
CA ARG A 3 7.45 -12.63 66.66
C ARG A 3 7.26 -11.14 66.37
N VAL A 4 7.94 -10.71 65.31
CA VAL A 4 7.89 -9.40 64.64
C VAL A 4 6.77 -9.51 63.60
N ALA A 5 5.89 -8.50 63.50
CA ALA A 5 4.92 -8.39 62.43
C ALA A 5 5.44 -7.37 61.41
N TYR A 6 5.86 -7.87 60.25
CA TYR A 6 6.06 -7.12 59.02
C TYR A 6 4.68 -6.92 58.36
N LEU A 7 4.33 -5.68 58.01
CA LEU A 7 3.25 -5.42 57.06
C LEU A 7 3.88 -5.06 55.71
N LEU A 8 3.50 -5.87 54.73
CA LEU A 8 3.92 -5.88 53.34
C LEU A 8 3.33 -4.70 52.56
N VAL A 9 4.19 -4.02 51.81
CA VAL A 9 3.85 -3.16 50.66
C VAL A 9 3.36 -4.08 49.53
N ILE A 10 2.17 -3.82 49.00
CA ILE A 10 1.65 -4.49 47.79
C ILE A 10 1.95 -3.58 46.59
N PRO A 11 2.67 -4.03 45.56
CA PRO A 11 2.78 -3.30 44.30
C PRO A 11 1.50 -3.55 43.47
N VAL A 12 0.82 -2.48 43.09
CA VAL A 12 -0.28 -2.52 42.11
C VAL A 12 0.36 -2.58 40.72
N ILE A 13 0.47 -3.78 40.15
CA ILE A 13 0.68 -3.98 38.72
C ILE A 13 -0.43 -4.91 38.24
N ALA A 14 -1.45 -4.34 37.59
CA ALA A 14 -2.40 -5.08 36.78
C ALA A 14 -3.11 -4.13 35.82
N VAL A 15 -2.47 -3.81 34.69
CA VAL A 15 -3.19 -3.36 33.49
C VAL A 15 -3.31 -4.59 32.60
N GLY A 16 -4.54 -5.12 32.50
CA GLY A 16 -4.86 -6.29 31.70
C GLY A 16 -4.88 -5.97 30.22
N ILE A 17 -4.05 -6.67 29.44
CA ILE A 17 -4.09 -6.65 27.98
C ILE A 17 -5.11 -7.70 27.54
N ALA A 18 -6.26 -7.24 27.03
CA ALA A 18 -7.20 -8.10 26.32
C ALA A 18 -6.74 -8.24 24.86
N ALA A 19 -6.26 -9.44 24.49
CA ALA A 19 -5.92 -9.78 23.12
C ALA A 19 -7.16 -10.28 22.36
N GLY A 20 -7.61 -9.52 21.35
CA GLY A 20 -8.61 -9.94 20.37
C GLY A 20 -7.95 -10.40 19.07
N LEU A 21 -8.26 -11.62 18.64
CA LEU A 21 -7.84 -12.24 17.38
C LEU A 21 -8.54 -11.58 16.17
N ALA A 22 -7.78 -11.19 15.15
CA ALA A 22 -8.27 -11.07 13.77
C ALA A 22 -7.13 -11.34 12.76
N ALA A 23 -7.48 -12.05 11.69
CA ALA A 23 -6.58 -12.66 10.71
C ALA A 23 -6.21 -11.75 9.53
N ALA A 24 -5.17 -12.19 8.80
CA ALA A 24 -4.65 -11.74 7.50
C ALA A 24 -3.77 -10.47 7.52
N ASN A 25 -2.45 -10.70 7.60
CA ASN A 25 -1.34 -9.76 7.43
C ASN A 25 -1.51 -8.42 8.17
N PRO A 26 -1.26 -8.38 9.49
CA PRO A 26 -1.11 -7.09 10.14
C PRO A 26 0.13 -6.40 9.53
N PRO A 27 0.15 -5.07 9.32
CA PRO A 27 1.43 -4.39 9.36
C PRO A 27 2.06 -4.81 10.68
N LEU A 28 3.28 -5.35 10.64
CA LEU A 28 4.09 -5.56 11.84
C LEU A 28 4.49 -4.18 12.38
N ALA A 29 3.50 -3.39 12.81
CA ALA A 29 3.70 -2.34 13.78
C ALA A 29 4.09 -3.07 15.07
N LEU A 30 5.40 -3.22 15.26
CA LEU A 30 5.99 -3.83 16.46
C LEU A 30 5.65 -3.02 17.73
N ALA A 31 5.09 -1.81 17.58
CA ALA A 31 4.56 -1.01 18.66
C ALA A 31 3.05 -0.81 18.49
N PRO A 32 2.21 -1.10 19.50
CA PRO A 32 0.82 -0.67 19.51
C PRO A 32 0.75 0.87 19.42
N PRO A 33 -0.35 1.43 18.88
CA PRO A 33 -0.57 2.87 18.94
C PRO A 33 -0.49 3.33 20.40
N ILE A 34 0.39 4.29 20.68
CA ILE A 34 0.55 4.83 22.03
C ILE A 34 -0.65 5.74 22.29
N GLU A 35 -1.62 5.24 23.06
CA GLU A 35 -2.74 6.05 23.53
C GLU A 35 -2.22 7.08 24.54
N THR A 36 -2.31 8.36 24.20
CA THR A 36 -1.98 9.46 25.13
C THR A 36 -3.23 9.80 25.95
N PRO A 37 -3.21 9.73 27.29
CA PRO A 37 -4.39 10.02 28.12
C PRO A 37 -4.70 11.51 28.28
N TYR A 38 -4.13 12.38 27.44
CA TYR A 38 -4.17 13.84 27.60
C TYR A 38 -4.79 14.54 26.38
N ASP A 39 -5.77 15.40 26.62
CA ASP A 39 -6.31 16.33 25.60
C ASP A 39 -5.28 17.37 25.15
N LYS A 40 -4.31 17.69 26.01
CA LYS A 40 -3.12 18.50 25.69
C LYS A 40 -1.92 17.98 26.51
N PRO A 41 -0.90 17.37 25.88
CA PRO A 41 0.28 16.91 26.61
C PRO A 41 1.04 18.12 27.21
N PRO A 42 1.67 17.97 28.39
CA PRO A 42 2.52 19.01 28.95
C PRO A 42 3.67 19.32 27.98
N GLU A 43 3.96 20.61 27.80
CA GLU A 43 5.07 21.04 26.95
C GLU A 43 6.39 20.61 27.60
N LEU A 44 7.04 19.61 27.00
CA LEU A 44 8.39 19.24 27.37
C LEU A 44 9.37 20.31 26.88
N PRO A 45 10.44 20.61 27.63
CA PRO A 45 11.51 21.46 27.13
C PRO A 45 12.11 20.85 25.85
N ALA A 46 12.82 21.68 25.06
CA ALA A 46 13.51 21.21 23.87
C ALA A 46 14.56 20.16 24.26
N ILE A 47 14.30 18.90 23.89
CA ILE A 47 15.17 17.75 24.11
C ILE A 47 15.57 17.24 22.73
N GLU A 48 16.87 17.05 22.53
CA GLU A 48 17.47 16.73 21.22
C GLU A 48 18.01 15.30 21.17
N SER A 49 18.00 14.56 22.29
CA SER A 49 18.56 13.20 22.32
C SER A 49 17.92 12.27 23.34
N MET A 50 18.09 10.97 23.10
CA MET A 50 17.69 9.91 24.03
C MET A 50 18.37 9.99 25.39
N GLU A 51 19.65 10.37 25.40
CA GLU A 51 20.39 10.53 26.65
C GLU A 51 19.78 11.62 27.52
N GLN A 52 19.39 12.74 26.91
CA GLN A 52 18.72 13.85 27.61
C GLN A 52 17.33 13.43 28.14
N LEU A 53 16.57 12.61 27.39
CA LEU A 53 15.29 12.07 27.88
C LEU A 53 15.48 11.19 29.12
N TYR A 54 16.47 10.30 29.12
CA TYR A 54 16.76 9.47 30.29
C TYR A 54 17.24 10.31 31.49
N GLN A 55 18.14 11.26 31.27
CA GLN A 55 18.59 12.18 32.33
C GLN A 55 17.41 12.97 32.93
N MET A 56 16.46 13.40 32.09
CA MET A 56 15.26 14.10 32.55
C MET A 56 14.35 13.20 33.40
N ARG A 57 14.09 11.97 32.94
CA ARG A 57 13.33 10.97 33.70
C ARG A 57 13.96 10.74 35.07
N ASP A 58 15.26 10.48 35.09
CA ASP A 58 15.99 10.14 36.32
C ASP A 58 15.98 11.32 37.31
N ARG A 59 16.10 12.55 36.80
CA ARG A 59 15.96 13.76 37.62
C ARG A 59 14.55 13.92 38.18
N LEU A 60 13.51 13.79 37.35
CA LEU A 60 12.11 13.91 37.79
C LEU A 60 11.76 12.84 38.84
N GLN A 61 12.27 11.63 38.69
CA GLN A 61 12.11 10.56 39.67
C GLN A 61 12.79 10.91 41.00
N ALA A 62 14.04 11.39 40.96
CA ALA A 62 14.76 11.82 42.16
C ALA A 62 14.05 12.99 42.89
N ASP A 63 13.51 13.96 42.14
CA ASP A 63 12.78 15.11 42.69
C ASP A 63 11.45 14.67 43.33
N LEU A 64 10.74 13.69 42.75
CA LEU A 64 9.54 13.08 43.33
C LEU A 64 9.86 12.32 44.62
N ASP A 65 10.94 11.54 44.64
CA ASP A 65 11.38 10.80 45.82
C ASP A 65 11.75 11.74 46.96
N GLN A 66 12.47 12.83 46.69
CA GLN A 66 12.84 13.84 47.69
C GLN A 66 11.61 14.60 48.22
N SER A 67 10.63 14.89 47.36
CA SER A 67 9.38 15.55 47.77
C SER A 67 8.53 14.70 48.72
N SER A 68 8.77 13.40 48.77
CA SER A 68 8.09 12.47 49.68
C SER A 68 8.76 12.34 51.07
N VAL A 69 9.95 12.92 51.27
CA VAL A 69 10.76 12.77 52.49
C VAL A 69 10.98 14.12 53.19
N PHE A 70 10.04 14.52 54.05
CA PHE A 70 10.29 15.49 55.13
C PHE A 70 9.91 14.87 56.48
N PRO A 71 10.86 14.76 57.43
CA PRO A 71 10.58 14.31 58.78
C PRO A 71 10.34 15.49 59.75
N ASP A 72 9.44 15.21 60.69
CA ASP A 72 9.18 15.86 61.98
C ASP A 72 8.27 17.10 62.04
N GLY A 73 7.05 16.83 62.52
CA GLY A 73 6.44 17.68 63.54
C GLY A 73 4.98 18.02 63.29
N ASN A 74 4.08 17.11 63.69
CA ASN A 74 2.68 17.43 64.00
C ASN A 74 1.89 18.18 62.92
N GLU A 75 1.50 17.51 61.84
CA GLU A 75 0.15 17.65 61.29
C GLU A 75 -0.09 16.58 60.21
N ALA A 76 -1.23 15.89 60.31
CA ALA A 76 -1.62 14.78 59.45
C ALA A 76 -2.07 15.25 58.06
N GLY A 77 -1.18 15.95 57.33
CA GLY A 77 -1.38 16.31 55.94
C GLY A 77 -0.74 15.28 55.03
N ILE A 78 -1.55 14.42 54.39
CA ILE A 78 -1.09 13.61 53.25
C ILE A 78 -0.80 14.60 52.11
N PHE A 79 0.45 15.01 51.95
CA PHE A 79 0.86 15.81 50.80
C PHE A 79 1.05 14.88 49.60
N SER A 80 0.13 14.97 48.63
CA SER A 80 0.27 14.31 47.34
C SER A 80 1.39 14.98 46.53
N PRO A 81 2.18 14.22 45.76
CA PRO A 81 3.19 14.81 44.87
C PRO A 81 2.56 15.83 43.90
N PRO A 82 3.32 16.84 43.44
CA PRO A 82 2.80 17.83 42.50
C PRO A 82 2.30 17.12 41.23
N THR A 83 1.00 17.26 40.93
CA THR A 83 0.35 16.60 39.79
C THR A 83 1.08 16.89 38.46
N GLU A 84 1.62 18.10 38.32
CA GLU A 84 2.39 18.55 37.16
C GLU A 84 3.70 17.76 36.96
N MET A 85 4.40 17.40 38.04
CA MET A 85 5.65 16.63 37.97
C MET A 85 5.38 15.18 37.54
N LEU A 86 4.29 14.57 38.03
CA LEU A 86 3.84 13.25 37.59
C LEU A 86 3.42 13.25 36.11
N GLN A 87 2.69 14.27 35.66
CA GLN A 87 2.31 14.42 34.25
C GLN A 87 3.54 14.61 33.35
N THR A 88 4.52 15.40 33.79
CA THR A 88 5.77 15.62 33.06
C THR A 88 6.58 14.32 32.96
N LEU A 89 6.72 13.57 34.05
CA LEU A 89 7.40 12.28 34.05
C LEU A 89 6.72 11.30 33.08
N GLN A 90 5.39 11.21 33.12
CA GLN A 90 4.65 10.36 32.18
C GLN A 90 4.85 10.78 30.71
N ALA A 91 4.87 12.08 30.43
CA ALA A 91 5.13 12.57 29.08
C ALA A 91 6.56 12.24 28.60
N VAL A 92 7.57 12.34 29.50
CA VAL A 92 8.95 11.92 29.21
C VAL A 92 9.02 10.41 28.95
N GLU A 93 8.34 9.59 29.75
CA GLU A 93 8.30 8.14 29.55
C GLU A 93 7.65 7.75 28.22
N ILE A 94 6.54 8.39 27.86
CA ILE A 94 5.90 8.23 26.54
C ILE A 94 6.88 8.62 25.42
N ARG A 95 7.58 9.75 25.57
CA ARG A 95 8.55 10.19 24.57
C ARG A 95 9.71 9.20 24.42
N ILE A 96 10.23 8.65 25.53
CA ILE A 96 11.24 7.59 25.51
C ILE A 96 10.75 6.38 24.72
N GLN A 97 9.51 5.93 24.95
CA GLN A 97 8.93 4.79 24.22
C GLN A 97 8.82 5.06 22.71
N VAL A 98 8.41 6.27 22.32
CA VAL A 98 8.36 6.69 20.91
C VAL A 98 9.75 6.57 20.27
N GLU A 99 10.78 7.09 20.92
CA GLU A 99 12.14 7.09 20.38
C GLU A 99 12.78 5.70 20.39
N GLU A 100 12.48 4.86 21.38
CA GLU A 100 12.90 3.45 21.39
C GLU A 100 12.26 2.67 20.24
N ALA A 101 10.97 2.87 19.99
CA ALA A 101 10.28 2.28 18.85
C ALA A 101 10.85 2.78 17.52
N ALA A 102 11.10 4.09 17.40
CA ALA A 102 11.75 4.69 16.24
C ALA A 102 13.11 4.02 15.94
N LYS A 103 13.94 3.85 16.98
CA LYS A 103 15.24 3.20 16.87
C LYS A 103 15.12 1.73 16.45
N GLN A 104 14.19 0.98 17.04
CA GLN A 104 13.98 -0.43 16.68
C GLN A 104 13.57 -0.60 15.22
N ASN A 105 12.66 0.25 14.73
CA ASN A 105 12.19 0.27 13.35
C ASN A 105 13.31 0.65 12.38
N TRP A 106 14.10 1.66 12.72
CA TRP A 106 15.30 2.02 11.97
C TRP A 106 16.31 0.85 11.89
N ASP A 107 16.69 0.27 13.01
CA ASP A 107 17.66 -0.82 13.06
C ASP A 107 17.15 -2.06 12.30
N GLN A 108 15.85 -2.33 12.35
CA GLN A 108 15.20 -3.40 11.58
C GLN A 108 15.30 -3.15 10.08
N ALA A 109 15.01 -1.92 9.61
CA ALA A 109 15.14 -1.56 8.21
C ALA A 109 16.57 -1.79 7.68
N ILE A 110 17.59 -1.35 8.43
CA ILE A 110 19.00 -1.53 8.06
C ILE A 110 19.37 -3.02 7.98
N ARG A 111 18.90 -3.84 8.93
CA ARG A 111 19.13 -5.30 8.89
C ARG A 111 18.48 -5.96 7.68
N LEU A 112 17.23 -5.60 7.36
CA LEU A 112 16.50 -6.14 6.22
C LEU A 112 17.15 -5.77 4.89
N ALA A 113 17.53 -4.50 4.72
CA ALA A 113 18.25 -4.03 3.55
C ALA A 113 19.61 -4.72 3.39
N THR A 114 20.35 -4.92 4.48
CA THR A 114 21.62 -5.67 4.46
C THR A 114 21.40 -7.10 3.97
N GLN A 115 20.36 -7.77 4.47
CA GLN A 115 20.00 -9.12 4.00
C GLN A 115 19.59 -9.13 2.53
N ALA A 116 18.90 -8.08 2.05
CA ALA A 116 18.52 -7.95 0.65
C ALA A 116 19.75 -7.84 -0.26
N VAL A 117 20.73 -7.02 0.14
CA VAL A 117 22.01 -6.86 -0.57
C VAL A 117 22.81 -8.17 -0.57
N GLU A 118 22.89 -8.88 0.55
CA GLU A 118 23.57 -10.19 0.59
C GLU A 118 22.86 -11.23 -0.29
N ALA A 119 21.53 -11.27 -0.27
CA ALA A 119 20.75 -12.11 -1.16
C ALA A 119 20.99 -11.75 -2.63
N GLN A 120 21.27 -10.49 -2.96
CA GLN A 120 21.58 -10.07 -4.33
C GLN A 120 22.96 -10.53 -4.83
N LYS A 121 23.89 -10.90 -3.95
CA LYS A 121 25.23 -11.41 -4.35
C LYS A 121 25.24 -12.87 -4.80
N GLN A 122 24.20 -13.63 -4.50
CA GLN A 122 24.08 -15.02 -4.94
C GLN A 122 23.94 -15.05 -6.49
N SER A 123 24.12 -16.18 -7.17
CA SER A 123 24.09 -16.24 -8.65
C SER A 123 22.93 -17.06 -9.23
N ASP A 124 21.99 -17.54 -8.42
CA ASP A 124 20.79 -18.23 -8.88
C ASP A 124 19.71 -17.23 -9.33
N GLY A 125 19.36 -17.20 -10.61
CA GLY A 125 18.24 -16.39 -11.13
C GLY A 125 16.86 -16.94 -10.76
N SER A 126 16.70 -17.54 -9.57
CA SER A 126 15.48 -18.27 -9.20
C SER A 126 14.35 -17.32 -8.79
N LEU A 127 13.11 -17.69 -9.12
CA LEU A 127 11.91 -16.95 -8.68
C LEU A 127 11.86 -16.77 -7.17
N GLN A 128 12.20 -17.83 -6.42
CA GLN A 128 12.20 -17.82 -4.94
C GLN A 128 13.17 -16.77 -4.38
N ARG A 129 14.30 -16.58 -5.05
CA ARG A 129 15.25 -15.54 -4.66
C ARG A 129 14.75 -14.14 -5.02
N ALA A 130 14.20 -13.95 -6.22
CA ALA A 130 13.63 -12.67 -6.61
C ALA A 130 12.51 -12.24 -5.64
N GLU A 131 11.66 -13.20 -5.22
CA GLU A 131 10.64 -13.01 -4.19
C GLU A 131 11.24 -12.57 -2.85
N LYS A 132 12.28 -13.27 -2.38
CA LYS A 132 12.96 -12.94 -1.13
C LYS A 132 13.58 -11.54 -1.15
N ILE A 133 14.24 -11.17 -2.24
CA ILE A 133 14.86 -9.83 -2.36
C ILE A 133 13.77 -8.76 -2.36
N TYR A 134 12.69 -8.97 -3.11
CA TYR A 134 11.53 -8.08 -3.11
C TYR A 134 10.93 -7.92 -1.72
N SER A 135 10.67 -9.02 -1.00
CA SER A 135 10.08 -8.97 0.33
C SER A 135 10.97 -8.24 1.33
N LEU A 136 12.29 -8.48 1.31
CA LEU A 136 13.23 -7.81 2.21
C LEU A 136 13.29 -6.30 1.99
N TRP A 137 13.28 -5.84 0.73
CA TRP A 137 13.21 -4.41 0.44
C TRP A 137 11.87 -3.78 0.83
N ASN A 138 10.76 -4.48 0.57
CA ASN A 138 9.43 -4.03 0.95
C ASN A 138 9.32 -3.88 2.49
N ASP A 139 9.79 -4.89 3.22
CA ASP A 139 9.76 -4.88 4.69
C ASP A 139 10.71 -3.81 5.26
N ALA A 140 11.84 -3.54 4.60
CA ALA A 140 12.76 -2.48 5.00
C ALA A 140 12.12 -1.09 4.85
N VAL A 141 11.45 -0.82 3.72
CA VAL A 141 10.69 0.42 3.49
C VAL A 141 9.56 0.53 4.52
N SER A 142 8.78 -0.53 4.72
CA SER A 142 7.69 -0.55 5.69
C SER A 142 8.17 -0.30 7.13
N SER A 143 9.37 -0.79 7.49
CA SER A 143 9.98 -0.54 8.80
C SER A 143 10.35 0.95 8.95
N LEU A 144 10.93 1.58 7.93
CA LEU A 144 11.22 3.03 7.97
C LEU A 144 9.95 3.88 8.02
N GLN A 145 8.91 3.51 7.27
CA GLN A 145 7.60 4.17 7.33
C GLN A 145 6.91 4.06 8.70
N SER A 146 7.34 3.09 9.52
CA SER A 146 6.86 2.92 10.90
C SER A 146 7.66 3.75 11.91
N VAL A 147 8.69 4.49 11.49
CA VAL A 147 9.39 5.46 12.34
C VAL A 147 8.46 6.65 12.58
N PRO A 148 8.12 6.98 13.85
CA PRO A 148 7.21 8.10 14.15
C PRO A 148 7.75 9.44 13.65
N GLU A 149 6.89 10.26 13.03
CA GLU A 149 7.24 11.58 12.48
C GLU A 149 7.84 12.53 13.52
N GLN A 150 7.39 12.41 14.77
CA GLN A 150 7.87 13.22 15.88
C GLN A 150 9.19 12.75 16.48
N SER A 151 9.74 11.61 16.05
CA SER A 151 10.97 11.03 16.61
C SER A 151 12.24 11.80 16.18
N PHE A 152 13.35 11.59 16.87
CA PHE A 152 14.66 12.13 16.47
C PHE A 152 15.19 11.54 15.16
N LEU A 153 14.61 10.42 14.69
CA LEU A 153 15.03 9.70 13.49
C LEU A 153 14.15 9.99 12.28
N SER A 154 13.12 10.83 12.38
CA SER A 154 12.15 11.04 11.29
C SER A 154 12.79 11.56 10.01
N GLU A 155 13.58 12.63 10.07
CA GLU A 155 14.26 13.18 8.89
C GLU A 155 15.20 12.15 8.22
N ASN A 156 15.92 11.37 9.04
CA ASN A 156 16.79 10.32 8.53
C ASN A 156 15.98 9.18 7.90
N ALA A 157 14.84 8.81 8.50
CA ALA A 157 13.93 7.79 7.98
C ALA A 157 13.34 8.21 6.64
N GLU A 158 12.86 9.45 6.51
CA GLU A 158 12.36 10.01 5.26
C GLU A 158 13.41 9.97 4.15
N ALA A 159 14.62 10.46 4.42
CA ALA A 159 15.71 10.41 3.45
C ALA A 159 16.05 8.96 3.05
N LYS A 160 15.98 8.01 3.99
CA LYS A 160 16.29 6.61 3.73
C LYS A 160 15.17 5.86 3.01
N ILE A 161 13.91 6.28 3.17
CA ILE A 161 12.77 5.75 2.41
C ILE A 161 12.98 6.02 0.92
N GLU A 162 13.37 7.24 0.52
CA GLU A 162 13.60 7.57 -0.89
C GLU A 162 14.66 6.67 -1.53
N GLU A 163 15.77 6.43 -0.81
CA GLU A 163 16.83 5.50 -1.22
C GLU A 163 16.29 4.06 -1.39
N TYR A 164 15.56 3.56 -0.40
CA TYR A 164 15.09 2.16 -0.38
C TYR A 164 13.94 1.91 -1.36
N GLU A 165 13.11 2.89 -1.64
CA GLU A 165 12.10 2.81 -2.70
C GLU A 165 12.75 2.65 -4.09
N GLY A 166 13.92 3.25 -4.31
CA GLY A 166 14.72 3.02 -5.51
C GLY A 166 15.11 1.55 -5.68
N TYR A 167 15.61 0.93 -4.62
CA TYR A 167 15.95 -0.51 -4.62
C TYR A 167 14.72 -1.40 -4.74
N LEU A 168 13.63 -1.05 -4.06
CA LEU A 168 12.36 -1.79 -4.12
C LEU A 168 11.78 -1.79 -5.54
N LYS A 169 11.85 -0.68 -6.29
CA LYS A 169 11.41 -0.61 -7.70
C LYS A 169 12.18 -1.63 -8.57
N PHE A 170 13.50 -1.71 -8.40
CA PHE A 170 14.32 -2.69 -9.11
C PHE A 170 13.97 -4.13 -8.70
N ALA A 171 13.87 -4.39 -7.40
CA ALA A 171 13.52 -5.72 -6.89
C ALA A 171 12.12 -6.18 -7.34
N SER A 172 11.14 -5.27 -7.34
CA SER A 172 9.79 -5.51 -7.86
C SER A 172 9.82 -5.86 -9.34
N TYR A 173 10.58 -5.12 -10.14
CA TYR A 173 10.75 -5.43 -11.57
C TYR A 173 11.36 -6.81 -11.79
N SER A 174 12.43 -7.16 -11.06
CA SER A 174 13.05 -8.48 -11.14
C SER A 174 12.10 -9.60 -10.71
N TYR A 175 11.35 -9.40 -9.63
CA TYR A 175 10.35 -10.37 -9.17
C TYR A 175 9.24 -10.57 -10.19
N ASP A 176 8.66 -9.49 -10.73
CA ASP A 176 7.61 -9.59 -11.75
C ASP A 176 8.10 -10.24 -13.05
N THR A 177 9.36 -10.00 -13.43
CA THR A 177 10.01 -10.67 -14.56
C THR A 177 10.09 -12.17 -14.29
N ALA A 178 10.72 -12.57 -13.17
CA ALA A 178 10.89 -13.98 -12.82
C ALA A 178 9.55 -14.75 -12.73
N ARG A 179 8.48 -14.07 -12.28
CA ARG A 179 7.13 -14.64 -12.23
C ARG A 179 6.49 -14.81 -13.60
N SER A 180 6.96 -14.04 -14.58
CA SER A 180 6.47 -14.01 -15.97
C SER A 180 7.34 -14.87 -16.90
N ASP A 181 8.47 -15.42 -16.45
CA ASP A 181 9.40 -16.22 -17.26
C ASP A 181 8.73 -17.39 -18.00
N TYR A 182 7.63 -17.93 -17.47
CA TYR A 182 6.88 -18.99 -18.16
C TYR A 182 6.24 -18.54 -19.49
N LEU A 183 6.12 -17.24 -19.73
CA LEU A 183 5.59 -16.66 -20.97
C LEU A 183 6.62 -16.71 -22.11
N GLU A 184 7.92 -16.67 -21.80
CA GLU A 184 8.97 -16.73 -22.81
C GLU A 184 8.92 -18.01 -23.66
N PRO A 185 8.86 -19.24 -23.09
CA PRO A 185 8.74 -20.45 -23.90
C PRO A 185 7.40 -20.54 -24.66
N ILE A 186 6.36 -19.80 -24.26
CA ILE A 186 5.11 -19.69 -25.04
C ILE A 186 5.35 -18.84 -26.29
N ALA A 187 6.04 -17.70 -26.14
CA ALA A 187 6.40 -16.84 -27.26
C ALA A 187 7.36 -17.54 -28.23
N GLU A 188 8.38 -18.24 -27.73
CA GLU A 188 9.33 -18.98 -28.57
C GLU A 188 8.64 -20.05 -29.43
N LYS A 189 7.64 -20.75 -28.89
CA LYS A 189 6.85 -21.75 -29.64
C LYS A 189 6.07 -21.18 -30.82
N THR A 190 5.87 -19.87 -30.89
CA THR A 190 5.23 -19.23 -32.06
C THR A 190 6.15 -19.16 -33.27
N GLY A 191 7.47 -19.34 -33.09
CA GLY A 191 8.48 -19.14 -34.14
C GLY A 191 8.77 -17.68 -34.47
N LEU A 192 8.15 -16.73 -33.78
CA LEU A 192 8.37 -15.28 -33.96
C LEU A 192 9.52 -14.74 -33.09
N GLY A 193 9.93 -15.49 -32.06
CA GLY A 193 10.90 -15.11 -31.04
C GLY A 193 10.28 -14.27 -29.92
N SER A 194 10.84 -14.37 -28.70
CA SER A 194 10.34 -13.68 -27.51
C SER A 194 10.34 -12.16 -27.65
N ASP A 195 11.33 -11.57 -28.32
CA ASP A 195 11.46 -10.12 -28.52
C ASP A 195 10.36 -9.48 -29.38
N ARG A 196 9.64 -10.27 -30.18
CA ARG A 196 8.62 -9.77 -31.11
C ARG A 196 7.19 -10.04 -30.64
N VAL A 197 7.04 -10.85 -29.60
CA VAL A 197 5.74 -11.25 -29.07
C VAL A 197 5.49 -10.51 -27.77
N HIS A 198 4.32 -9.90 -27.70
CA HIS A 198 3.84 -9.22 -26.50
C HIS A 198 2.71 -10.06 -25.89
N ILE A 199 2.89 -10.49 -24.65
CA ILE A 199 1.89 -11.28 -23.92
C ILE A 199 1.60 -10.58 -22.61
N THR A 200 0.31 -10.38 -22.32
CA THR A 200 -0.15 -9.98 -20.98
C THR A 200 -1.26 -10.92 -20.54
N VAL A 201 -1.09 -11.55 -19.38
CA VAL A 201 -2.10 -12.43 -18.76
C VAL A 201 -2.47 -11.83 -17.42
N CYS A 202 -3.72 -11.40 -17.27
CA CYS A 202 -4.22 -10.85 -16.01
C CYS A 202 -5.24 -11.78 -15.37
N ARG A 203 -5.14 -12.00 -14.06
CA ARG A 203 -6.16 -12.67 -13.28
C ARG A 203 -7.26 -11.66 -12.94
N ALA A 204 -8.44 -11.83 -13.52
CA ALA A 204 -9.55 -10.87 -13.39
C ALA A 204 -9.91 -10.52 -11.93
N ALA A 205 -9.89 -11.51 -11.02
CA ALA A 205 -10.26 -11.31 -9.62
C ALA A 205 -9.24 -10.49 -8.83
N SER A 206 -7.94 -10.70 -9.03
CA SER A 206 -6.88 -9.99 -8.29
C SER A 206 -6.31 -8.79 -9.02
N ARG A 207 -6.67 -8.60 -10.30
CA ARG A 207 -6.07 -7.61 -11.22
C ARG A 207 -4.55 -7.76 -11.38
N GLU A 208 -4.01 -8.90 -10.96
CA GLU A 208 -2.61 -9.21 -11.08
C GLU A 208 -2.29 -9.64 -12.50
N CYS A 209 -1.21 -9.09 -13.08
CA CYS A 209 -0.81 -9.37 -14.46
C CYS A 209 0.60 -9.96 -14.53
N ARG A 210 0.79 -10.83 -15.52
CA ARG A 210 2.09 -11.34 -16.00
C ARG A 210 2.34 -10.82 -17.39
N ARG A 211 3.56 -10.41 -17.68
CA ARG A 211 3.88 -9.67 -18.90
C ARG A 211 5.16 -10.20 -19.51
N LEU A 212 5.13 -10.44 -20.82
CA LEU A 212 6.30 -10.55 -21.69
C LEU A 212 6.18 -9.39 -22.68
N ASN A 213 7.09 -8.42 -22.61
CA ASN A 213 7.03 -7.18 -23.40
C ASN A 213 5.71 -6.39 -23.27
N GLY A 214 4.87 -6.70 -22.27
CA GLY A 214 3.50 -6.21 -22.15
C GLY A 214 3.35 -4.77 -21.64
N SER A 215 4.45 -4.08 -21.33
CA SER A 215 4.46 -2.65 -21.00
C SER A 215 4.46 -1.75 -22.24
N ALA A 216 4.73 -2.29 -23.43
CA ALA A 216 4.62 -1.57 -24.69
C ALA A 216 3.25 -1.80 -25.33
N PRO A 217 2.59 -0.76 -25.87
CA PRO A 217 1.37 -0.94 -26.64
C PRO A 217 1.65 -1.78 -27.89
N PRO A 218 0.69 -2.59 -28.36
CA PRO A 218 0.86 -3.33 -29.61
C PRO A 218 0.98 -2.34 -30.78
N ALA A 219 1.73 -2.71 -31.81
CA ALA A 219 1.86 -1.91 -33.02
C ALA A 219 0.50 -1.61 -33.70
N SER A 220 -0.48 -2.52 -33.53
CA SER A 220 -1.86 -2.31 -33.94
C SER A 220 -2.81 -3.08 -33.01
N PRO A 221 -3.91 -2.47 -32.52
CA PRO A 221 -4.93 -3.18 -31.75
C PRO A 221 -5.76 -4.12 -32.64
N ALA A 222 -5.71 -3.96 -33.96
CA ALA A 222 -6.59 -4.65 -34.91
C ALA A 222 -8.06 -4.59 -34.42
N SER A 223 -8.77 -5.72 -34.46
CA SER A 223 -10.17 -5.78 -34.03
C SER A 223 -10.39 -5.65 -32.51
N LEU A 224 -9.33 -5.60 -31.68
CA LEU A 224 -9.50 -5.34 -30.25
C LEU A 224 -10.07 -3.95 -29.96
N ILE A 225 -9.96 -3.00 -30.90
CA ILE A 225 -10.59 -1.67 -30.82
C ILE A 225 -12.12 -1.74 -30.64
N LYS A 226 -12.75 -2.86 -31.03
CA LYS A 226 -14.19 -3.06 -30.93
C LYS A 226 -14.67 -3.08 -29.47
N VAL A 227 -13.82 -3.48 -28.53
CA VAL A 227 -14.15 -3.48 -27.09
C VAL A 227 -14.32 -2.05 -26.55
N PRO A 228 -13.36 -1.11 -26.69
CA PRO A 228 -13.60 0.27 -26.24
C PRO A 228 -14.73 0.97 -27.01
N VAL A 229 -14.98 0.65 -28.28
CA VAL A 229 -16.17 1.15 -29.00
C VAL A 229 -17.46 0.65 -28.32
N ALA A 230 -17.54 -0.63 -27.95
CA ALA A 230 -18.68 -1.17 -27.23
C ALA A 230 -18.89 -0.48 -25.88
N ILE A 231 -17.81 -0.19 -25.13
CA ILE A 231 -17.89 0.55 -23.86
C ILE A 231 -18.49 1.94 -24.10
N ALA A 232 -18.01 2.69 -25.09
CA ALA A 232 -18.52 4.01 -25.41
C ALA A 232 -20.00 3.99 -25.85
N VAL A 233 -20.42 2.98 -26.62
CA VAL A 233 -21.82 2.77 -26.97
C VAL A 233 -22.67 2.52 -25.72
N MET A 234 -22.20 1.67 -24.79
CA MET A 234 -22.94 1.37 -23.56
C MET A 234 -23.02 2.56 -22.61
N GLU A 235 -21.96 3.37 -22.53
CA GLU A 235 -21.96 4.63 -21.79
C GLU A 235 -23.01 5.60 -22.35
N LYS A 236 -23.05 5.77 -23.68
CA LYS A 236 -24.07 6.57 -24.36
C LYS A 236 -25.49 6.03 -24.10
N VAL A 237 -25.70 4.73 -24.28
CA VAL A 237 -26.99 4.05 -24.03
C VAL A 237 -27.48 4.33 -22.61
N THR A 238 -26.58 4.25 -21.63
CA THR A 238 -26.91 4.47 -20.23
C THR A 238 -27.19 5.94 -19.93
N SER A 239 -26.32 6.85 -20.40
CA SER A 239 -26.42 8.29 -20.10
C SER A 239 -27.62 8.96 -20.77
N GLU A 240 -28.00 8.50 -21.96
CA GLU A 240 -29.14 9.03 -22.72
C GLU A 240 -30.41 8.18 -22.57
N ASN A 241 -30.37 7.12 -21.76
CA ASN A 241 -31.48 6.21 -21.53
C ASN A 241 -32.08 5.65 -22.83
N ILE A 242 -31.21 5.21 -23.74
CA ILE A 242 -31.58 4.67 -25.06
C ILE A 242 -31.97 3.21 -24.91
N ASP A 243 -33.07 2.79 -25.52
CA ASP A 243 -33.41 1.37 -25.60
C ASP A 243 -32.48 0.67 -26.59
N LEU A 244 -31.84 -0.44 -26.19
CA LEU A 244 -30.99 -1.24 -27.07
C LEU A 244 -31.73 -1.83 -28.27
N ASP A 245 -33.06 -1.94 -28.21
CA ASP A 245 -33.87 -2.41 -29.33
C ASP A 245 -34.26 -1.28 -30.31
N THR A 246 -33.81 -0.03 -30.03
CA THR A 246 -33.94 1.11 -30.95
C THR A 246 -33.25 0.80 -32.28
N PRO A 247 -33.96 0.87 -33.42
CA PRO A 247 -33.35 0.71 -34.74
C PRO A 247 -32.40 1.87 -35.06
N ILE A 248 -31.23 1.54 -35.60
CA ILE A 248 -30.30 2.52 -36.18
C ILE A 248 -30.08 2.23 -37.66
N PRO A 249 -30.03 3.26 -38.51
CA PRO A 249 -29.71 3.09 -39.92
C PRO A 249 -28.21 2.81 -40.10
N ILE A 250 -27.90 1.86 -40.99
CA ILE A 250 -26.52 1.57 -41.38
C ILE A 250 -26.17 2.39 -42.62
N SER A 251 -25.26 3.34 -42.48
CA SER A 251 -24.81 4.23 -43.56
C SER A 251 -24.16 3.43 -44.70
N ARG A 252 -24.51 3.79 -45.94
CA ARG A 252 -23.83 3.28 -47.15
C ARG A 252 -22.35 3.59 -47.20
N GLY A 253 -21.92 4.67 -46.53
CA GLY A 253 -20.50 5.04 -46.42
C GLY A 253 -19.66 4.07 -45.59
N ASN A 254 -20.29 3.24 -44.76
CA ASN A 254 -19.61 2.29 -43.88
C ASN A 254 -19.33 0.94 -44.52
N TYR A 255 -19.56 0.79 -45.83
CA TYR A 255 -19.31 -0.44 -46.56
C TYR A 255 -17.82 -0.82 -46.53
N THR A 256 -17.55 -2.07 -46.15
CA THR A 256 -16.21 -2.67 -46.12
C THR A 256 -16.34 -4.19 -46.15
N GLU A 257 -15.22 -4.90 -46.34
CA GLU A 257 -15.17 -6.35 -46.11
C GLU A 257 -15.70 -6.68 -44.71
N ASP A 258 -16.63 -7.63 -44.63
CA ASP A 258 -17.35 -7.93 -43.40
C ASP A 258 -17.59 -9.43 -43.24
N ALA A 259 -17.62 -9.89 -41.99
CA ALA A 259 -17.85 -11.28 -41.62
C ALA A 259 -19.26 -11.52 -41.04
N SER A 260 -20.16 -10.53 -41.10
CA SER A 260 -21.50 -10.60 -40.52
C SER A 260 -22.62 -10.38 -41.53
N ASP A 261 -23.86 -10.44 -41.03
CA ASP A 261 -25.09 -10.21 -41.78
C ASP A 261 -25.63 -8.77 -41.66
N VAL A 262 -24.86 -7.85 -41.05
CA VAL A 262 -25.19 -6.41 -41.02
C VAL A 262 -24.79 -5.80 -42.35
N TRP A 263 -25.78 -5.29 -43.06
CA TRP A 263 -25.56 -4.70 -44.37
C TRP A 263 -25.87 -3.21 -44.40
N VAL A 264 -25.14 -2.49 -45.23
CA VAL A 264 -25.36 -1.05 -45.43
C VAL A 264 -26.68 -0.77 -46.14
N GLY A 265 -27.31 0.36 -45.81
CA GLY A 265 -28.61 0.74 -46.35
C GLY A 265 -29.80 0.01 -45.72
N SER A 266 -29.56 -0.81 -44.71
CA SER A 266 -30.58 -1.46 -43.87
C SER A 266 -30.66 -0.78 -42.50
N GLU A 267 -31.68 -1.13 -41.72
CA GLU A 267 -31.82 -0.72 -40.31
C GLU A 267 -31.83 -1.96 -39.42
N TYR A 268 -31.16 -1.86 -38.27
CA TYR A 268 -31.12 -2.94 -37.29
C TYR A 268 -31.21 -2.36 -35.87
N PRO A 269 -31.76 -3.12 -34.90
CA PRO A 269 -31.67 -2.76 -33.49
C PRO A 269 -30.21 -2.53 -33.07
N LEU A 270 -29.95 -1.51 -32.25
CA LEU A 270 -28.62 -1.21 -31.73
C LEU A 270 -27.95 -2.43 -31.09
N ARG A 271 -28.72 -3.25 -30.36
CA ARG A 271 -28.32 -4.54 -29.79
C ARG A 271 -27.70 -5.45 -30.85
N ARG A 272 -28.33 -5.59 -32.01
CA ARG A 272 -27.85 -6.48 -33.08
C ARG A 272 -26.55 -5.96 -33.66
N VAL A 273 -26.45 -4.66 -33.91
CA VAL A 273 -25.22 -4.05 -34.45
C VAL A 273 -24.06 -4.24 -33.47
N LEU A 274 -24.28 -3.99 -32.17
CA LEU A 274 -23.30 -4.20 -31.11
C LEU A 274 -22.84 -5.66 -31.01
N LEU A 275 -23.78 -6.61 -31.02
CA LEU A 275 -23.46 -8.04 -30.96
C LEU A 275 -22.68 -8.49 -32.20
N ARG A 276 -23.04 -8.05 -33.40
CA ARG A 276 -22.31 -8.41 -34.62
C ARG A 276 -20.91 -7.82 -34.67
N MET A 277 -20.68 -6.64 -34.10
CA MET A 277 -19.34 -6.12 -33.90
C MET A 277 -18.51 -7.04 -32.98
N ILE A 278 -19.05 -7.54 -31.88
CA ILE A 278 -18.29 -8.34 -30.90
C ILE A 278 -18.14 -9.80 -31.33
N GLU A 279 -19.23 -10.46 -31.70
CA GLU A 279 -19.26 -11.91 -31.98
C GLU A 279 -18.64 -12.26 -33.33
N HIS A 280 -18.86 -11.40 -34.34
CA HIS A 280 -18.40 -11.64 -35.72
C HIS A 280 -17.28 -10.70 -36.14
N SER A 281 -16.79 -9.84 -35.24
CA SER A 281 -15.79 -8.84 -35.58
C SER A 281 -16.20 -7.98 -36.79
N SER A 282 -17.49 -7.66 -36.93
CA SER A 282 -18.02 -6.92 -38.08
C SER A 282 -17.40 -5.53 -38.18
N ASN A 283 -16.76 -5.23 -39.30
CA ASN A 283 -16.18 -3.92 -39.60
C ASN A 283 -17.28 -2.91 -39.97
N ILE A 284 -18.33 -3.32 -40.69
CA ILE A 284 -19.48 -2.44 -41.00
C ILE A 284 -20.16 -1.98 -39.71
N ALA A 285 -20.42 -2.92 -38.78
CA ALA A 285 -20.98 -2.59 -37.48
C ALA A 285 -20.05 -1.69 -36.65
N THR A 286 -18.74 -1.95 -36.65
CA THR A 286 -17.78 -1.08 -35.95
C THR A 286 -17.80 0.35 -36.46
N ASN A 287 -17.69 0.54 -37.77
CA ASN A 287 -17.72 1.88 -38.37
C ASN A 287 -19.03 2.59 -38.02
N GLN A 288 -20.16 1.88 -38.11
CA GLN A 288 -21.45 2.45 -37.76
C GLN A 288 -21.58 2.83 -36.29
N LEU A 289 -21.01 2.04 -35.38
CA LEU A 289 -21.05 2.35 -33.94
C LEU A 289 -20.10 3.48 -33.56
N ILE A 290 -18.95 3.61 -34.24
CA ILE A 290 -18.08 4.79 -34.09
C ILE A 290 -18.85 6.05 -34.51
N ASP A 291 -19.47 6.04 -35.69
CA ASP A 291 -20.30 7.15 -36.16
C ASP A 291 -21.45 7.44 -35.18
N TYR A 292 -22.10 6.40 -34.67
CA TYR A 292 -23.22 6.52 -33.73
C TYR A 292 -22.82 7.24 -32.43
N VAL A 293 -21.64 6.91 -31.89
CA VAL A 293 -21.08 7.57 -30.70
C VAL A 293 -20.64 9.00 -31.01
N VAL A 294 -20.01 9.25 -32.17
CA VAL A 294 -19.45 10.56 -32.54
C VAL A 294 -20.52 11.56 -33.01
N ALA A 295 -21.55 11.11 -33.74
CA ALA A 295 -22.55 11.96 -34.38
C ALA A 295 -23.45 12.73 -33.39
N THR A 296 -23.34 12.44 -32.10
CA THR A 296 -24.25 12.97 -31.07
C THR A 296 -23.53 13.60 -29.86
N GLY A 297 -22.20 13.62 -29.86
CA GLY A 297 -21.38 14.17 -28.77
C GLY A 297 -20.37 15.22 -29.25
N SER A 298 -20.48 16.45 -28.74
CA SER A 298 -19.50 17.55 -28.88
C SER A 298 -18.18 17.30 -28.11
N THR A 299 -17.65 16.09 -28.13
CA THR A 299 -16.41 15.75 -27.43
C THR A 299 -15.46 15.06 -28.41
N ARG A 300 -14.50 15.84 -28.92
CA ARG A 300 -13.33 15.34 -29.65
C ARG A 300 -12.47 14.53 -28.67
N PHE A 301 -12.08 13.33 -29.08
CA PHE A 301 -10.86 12.69 -28.56
C PHE A 301 -9.62 13.45 -29.04
#